data_AF-A0A6L9S9V2-F1
#
_entry.id   AF-A0A6L9S9V2-F1
#
_cell.length_a   1.000
_cell.length_b   1.000
_cell.length_c   1.000
_cell.angle_alpha   90.00
_cell.angle_beta   90.00
_cell.angle_gamma   90.00
#
_symmetry.space_group_name_H-M   'P 1'
#
loop_
_entity.id
_entity.type
_entity.pdbx_description
1 polymer ?
#
loop_
_entity_poly.entity_id
_entity_poly.type
_entity_poly.pdbx_seq_one_letter_code
_entity_poly.pdbx_strand_id
1 'polypeptide(L)'
;MSEGASSSGDQHRQQEQPSAEDVRRYLEQLRGVPCEQILTETLSGTLTAAQAKLGRHDARLLIDTAGLVFTHAKSYLNNATASQFEQVLNQLRMAQVQAEQRAGSQAEENDLPQAPAPPAAGTPSAGAPPAGGAAAASTPSAPQQPSPASKLWVPGRP
;
A
#
# COMPACT_ATOMS: atom_id res chain seq x y z
N MET A 1 -9.84 29.83 50.81
CA MET A 1 -9.14 30.04 49.52
C MET A 1 -8.38 28.76 49.22
N SER A 2 -9.04 27.84 48.54
CA SER A 2 -8.51 26.55 48.12
C SER A 2 -8.40 26.60 46.61
N GLU A 3 -7.21 26.39 46.06
CA GLU A 3 -7.02 25.87 44.71
C GLU A 3 -5.55 25.45 44.58
N GLY A 4 -5.28 24.20 44.97
CA GLY A 4 -4.14 23.47 44.46
C GLY A 4 -4.44 23.13 43.01
N ALA A 5 -3.88 23.91 42.09
CA ALA A 5 -3.97 23.64 40.67
C ALA A 5 -3.15 22.39 40.36
N SER A 6 -3.89 21.30 40.13
CA SER A 6 -3.43 19.99 39.71
C SER A 6 -2.48 20.06 38.53
N SER A 7 -1.22 19.69 38.80
CA SER A 7 -0.27 19.20 37.82
C SER A 7 -0.79 17.89 37.22
N SER A 8 -1.54 17.95 36.13
CA SER A 8 -1.98 16.78 35.36
C SER A 8 -2.26 17.19 33.92
N GLY A 9 -1.20 17.25 33.10
CA GLY A 9 -1.32 17.57 31.68
C GLY A 9 -0.11 17.19 30.84
N ASP A 10 1.10 17.19 31.42
CA ASP A 10 2.35 16.94 30.70
C ASP A 10 2.88 15.50 30.80
N GLN A 11 1.98 14.51 30.86
CA GLN A 11 2.33 13.15 30.44
C GLN A 11 2.14 13.04 28.94
N HIS A 12 2.87 13.88 28.20
CA HIS A 12 3.29 13.55 26.86
C HIS A 12 3.90 12.17 26.94
N ARG A 13 3.19 11.20 26.35
CA ARG A 13 3.64 9.86 26.02
C ARG A 13 4.97 10.02 25.28
N GLN A 14 6.08 10.10 26.02
CA GLN A 14 7.42 9.97 25.51
C GLN A 14 7.43 8.58 24.89
N GLN A 15 7.12 8.51 23.60
CA GLN A 15 7.42 7.36 22.79
C GLN A 15 8.95 7.31 22.80
N GLU A 16 9.50 6.56 23.75
CA GLU A 16 10.91 6.19 23.75
C GLU A 16 11.19 5.69 22.34
N GLN A 17 11.97 6.46 21.59
CA GLN A 17 12.39 6.04 20.26
C GLN A 17 13.17 4.75 20.46
N PRO A 18 12.81 3.67 19.75
CA PRO A 18 13.47 2.38 19.94
C PRO A 18 14.97 2.57 19.73
N SER A 19 15.77 2.01 20.65
CA SER A 19 17.22 2.15 20.55
C SER A 19 17.72 1.45 19.27
N ALA A 20 18.90 1.84 18.78
CA ALA A 20 19.49 1.18 17.62
C ALA A 20 19.71 -0.33 17.86
N GLU A 21 19.90 -0.74 19.11
CA GLU A 21 20.02 -2.14 19.49
C GLU A 21 18.68 -2.88 19.41
N ASP A 22 17.59 -2.24 19.84
CA ASP A 22 16.24 -2.81 19.75
C ASP A 22 15.82 -3.04 18.30
N VAL A 23 16.12 -2.08 17.42
CA VAL A 23 15.85 -2.22 15.97
C VAL A 23 16.62 -3.40 15.38
N ARG A 24 17.91 -3.55 15.74
CA ARG A 24 18.72 -4.69 15.26
C ARG A 24 18.14 -6.03 15.72
N ARG A 25 17.79 -6.15 17.01
CA ARG A 25 17.17 -7.38 17.54
C ARG A 25 15.84 -7.68 16.85
N TYR A 26 15.02 -6.65 16.61
CA TYR A 26 13.75 -6.83 15.91
C TYR A 26 13.95 -7.33 14.46
N LEU A 27 14.92 -6.77 13.73
CA LEU A 27 15.25 -7.22 12.37
C LEU A 27 15.81 -8.66 12.35
N GLU A 28 16.61 -9.04 13.34
CA GLU A 28 17.10 -10.40 13.51
C GLU A 28 15.96 -11.39 13.76
N GLN A 29 14.99 -11.00 14.59
CA GLN A 29 13.78 -11.79 14.82
C GLN A 29 12.97 -11.95 13.54
N LEU A 30 12.73 -10.86 12.80
CA LEU A 30 11.98 -10.88 11.53
C LEU A 30 12.61 -11.82 10.49
N ARG A 31 13.93 -11.97 10.47
CA ARG A 31 14.61 -12.89 9.54
C ARG A 31 14.17 -14.34 9.74
N GLY A 32 13.77 -14.72 10.95
CA GLY A 32 13.30 -16.07 11.28
C GLY A 32 11.80 -16.29 11.06
N VAL A 33 11.02 -15.24 10.81
CA VAL A 33 9.56 -15.33 10.68
C VAL A 33 9.18 -15.86 9.29
N PRO A 34 8.21 -16.79 9.18
CA PRO A 34 7.69 -17.23 7.90
C PRO A 34 7.13 -16.06 7.08
N CYS A 35 7.50 -15.97 5.81
CA CYS A 35 7.04 -14.89 4.93
C CYS A 35 5.50 -14.84 4.83
N GLU A 36 4.82 -15.99 4.81
CA GLU A 36 3.35 -16.07 4.83
C GLU A 36 2.75 -15.34 6.03
N GLN A 37 3.37 -15.45 7.21
CA GLN A 37 2.92 -14.77 8.41
C GLN A 37 3.06 -13.25 8.28
N ILE A 38 4.21 -12.77 7.79
CA ILE A 38 4.45 -11.33 7.56
C ILE A 38 3.42 -10.76 6.57
N LEU A 39 3.17 -11.48 5.47
CA LEU A 39 2.18 -11.09 4.46
C LEU A 39 0.76 -11.05 5.05
N THR A 40 0.40 -12.04 5.85
CA THR A 40 -0.91 -12.13 6.51
C THR A 40 -1.12 -10.98 7.49
N GLU A 41 -0.13 -10.69 8.34
CA GLU A 41 -0.18 -9.58 9.29
C GLU A 41 -0.26 -8.22 8.58
N THR A 42 0.54 -8.04 7.53
CA THR A 42 0.56 -6.79 6.73
C THR A 42 -0.78 -6.55 6.03
N LEU A 43 -1.33 -7.58 5.38
CA LEU A 43 -2.64 -7.49 4.72
C LEU A 43 -3.74 -7.24 5.74
N SER A 44 -3.75 -7.96 6.87
CA SER A 44 -4.75 -7.79 7.92
C SER A 44 -4.73 -6.39 8.51
N GLY A 45 -3.54 -5.85 8.82
CA GLY A 45 -3.37 -4.50 9.32
C GLY A 45 -3.87 -3.44 8.33
N THR A 46 -3.52 -3.61 7.05
CA THR A 46 -3.93 -2.69 5.98
C THR A 46 -5.44 -2.71 5.76
N LEU A 47 -6.05 -3.89 5.73
CA LEU A 47 -7.51 -4.05 5.58
C LEU A 47 -8.28 -3.51 6.80
N THR A 48 -7.74 -3.68 8.01
CA THR A 48 -8.31 -3.10 9.23
C THR A 48 -8.28 -1.57 9.16
N ALA A 49 -7.15 -0.99 8.75
CA ALA A 49 -7.03 0.46 8.57
C ALA A 49 -7.97 0.98 7.48
N ALA A 50 -8.14 0.24 6.37
CA ALA A 50 -9.08 0.58 5.32
C ALA A 50 -10.53 0.60 5.84
N GLN A 51 -10.92 -0.40 6.62
CA GLN A 51 -12.25 -0.49 7.22
C GLN A 51 -12.54 0.72 8.12
N ALA A 52 -11.56 1.16 8.91
CA ALA A 52 -11.69 2.32 9.79
C ALA A 52 -11.84 3.65 9.03
N LYS A 53 -11.45 3.69 7.75
CA LYS A 53 -11.46 4.89 6.91
C LYS A 53 -12.52 4.86 5.80
N LEU A 54 -13.48 3.94 5.84
CA LEU A 54 -14.46 3.79 4.76
C LEU A 54 -15.19 5.10 4.42
N GLY A 55 -15.35 5.37 3.14
CA GLY A 55 -15.93 6.61 2.61
C GLY A 55 -14.90 7.69 2.25
N ARG A 56 -13.65 7.52 2.70
CA ARG A 56 -12.53 8.44 2.45
C ARG A 56 -11.66 8.01 1.28
N HIS A 57 -10.92 8.95 0.67
CA HIS A 57 -9.96 8.64 -0.38
C HIS A 57 -8.81 7.74 0.10
N ASP A 58 -8.40 7.88 1.37
CA ASP A 58 -7.43 7.00 2.04
C ASP A 58 -7.85 5.52 2.00
N ALA A 59 -9.12 5.23 2.27
CA ALA A 59 -9.60 3.85 2.30
C ALA A 59 -9.53 3.21 0.93
N ARG A 60 -9.85 3.95 -0.15
CA ARG A 60 -9.63 3.47 -1.52
C ARG A 60 -8.18 3.06 -1.73
N LEU A 61 -7.23 3.91 -1.35
CA LEU A 61 -5.80 3.62 -1.54
C LEU A 61 -5.38 2.37 -0.77
N LEU A 62 -5.82 2.22 0.47
CA LEU A 62 -5.50 1.06 1.30
C LEU A 62 -6.11 -0.23 0.73
N ILE A 63 -7.36 -0.18 0.25
CA ILE A 63 -8.02 -1.32 -0.41
C ILE A 63 -7.29 -1.72 -1.69
N ASP A 64 -6.91 -0.74 -2.52
CA ASP A 64 -6.20 -0.99 -3.78
C ASP A 64 -4.79 -1.53 -3.54
N THR A 65 -4.08 -0.98 -2.55
CA THR A 65 -2.75 -1.46 -2.14
C THR A 65 -2.84 -2.90 -1.62
N ALA A 66 -3.80 -3.20 -0.74
CA ALA A 66 -4.02 -4.55 -0.26
C ALA A 66 -4.39 -5.50 -1.40
N GLY A 67 -5.19 -5.06 -2.38
CA GLY A 67 -5.53 -5.82 -3.58
C GLY A 67 -4.32 -6.14 -4.46
N LEU A 68 -3.42 -5.17 -4.65
CA LEU A 68 -2.18 -5.35 -5.43
C LEU A 68 -1.25 -6.35 -4.73
N VAL A 69 -1.00 -6.15 -3.44
CA VAL A 69 -0.17 -7.06 -2.63
C VAL A 69 -0.78 -8.47 -2.65
N PHE A 70 -2.09 -8.59 -2.42
CA PHE A 70 -2.79 -9.86 -2.45
C PHE A 70 -2.68 -10.57 -3.81
N THR A 71 -2.77 -9.84 -4.92
CA THR A 71 -2.64 -10.42 -6.27
C THR A 71 -1.29 -11.12 -6.45
N HIS A 72 -0.21 -10.56 -5.93
CA HIS A 72 1.12 -11.16 -5.99
C HIS A 72 1.38 -12.20 -4.89
N ALA A 73 0.74 -12.06 -3.73
CA ALA A 73 0.93 -12.96 -2.59
C ALA A 73 0.06 -14.22 -2.65
N LYS A 74 -1.07 -14.20 -3.38
CA LYS A 74 -2.11 -15.24 -3.34
C LYS A 74 -1.58 -16.67 -3.53
N SER A 75 -0.62 -16.89 -4.43
CA SER A 75 -0.05 -18.22 -4.70
C SER A 75 0.83 -18.77 -3.57
N TYR A 76 1.24 -17.92 -2.64
CA TYR A 76 2.08 -18.29 -1.50
C TYR A 76 1.28 -18.45 -0.20
N LEU A 77 0.00 -18.08 -0.20
CA LEU A 77 -0.90 -18.27 0.93
C LEU A 77 -1.61 -19.62 0.81
N ASN A 78 -1.97 -20.21 1.94
CA ASN A 78 -2.88 -21.34 1.92
C ASN A 78 -4.27 -20.92 1.36
N ASN A 79 -5.00 -21.88 0.79
CA ASN A 79 -6.28 -21.63 0.10
C ASN A 79 -7.35 -20.99 1.00
N ALA A 80 -7.38 -21.34 2.29
CA ALA A 80 -8.37 -20.80 3.22
C ALA A 80 -8.10 -19.32 3.50
N THR A 81 -6.87 -18.97 3.84
CA THR A 81 -6.44 -17.58 4.05
C THR A 81 -6.60 -16.74 2.78
N ALA A 82 -6.22 -17.28 1.62
CA ALA A 82 -6.41 -16.58 0.35
C ALA A 82 -7.89 -16.28 0.07
N SER A 83 -8.77 -17.26 0.29
CA SER A 83 -10.22 -17.07 0.09
C SER A 83 -10.80 -16.05 1.06
N GLN A 84 -10.36 -16.06 2.32
CA GLN A 84 -10.78 -15.09 3.33
C GLN A 84 -10.39 -13.66 2.92
N PHE A 85 -9.13 -13.43 2.52
CA PHE A 85 -8.71 -12.10 2.08
C PHE A 85 -9.46 -11.63 0.83
N GLU A 86 -9.70 -12.52 -0.11
CA GLU A 86 -10.48 -12.22 -1.31
C GLU A 86 -11.92 -11.77 -0.95
N GLN A 87 -12.56 -12.47 -0.02
CA GLN A 87 -13.89 -12.10 0.49
C GLN A 87 -13.88 -10.72 1.17
N VAL A 88 -12.93 -10.48 2.07
CA VAL A 88 -12.81 -9.20 2.80
C VAL A 88 -12.53 -8.04 1.84
N LEU A 89 -11.63 -8.22 0.88
CA LEU A 89 -11.35 -7.20 -0.15
C LEU A 89 -12.60 -6.84 -0.95
N ASN A 90 -13.37 -7.85 -1.39
CA ASN A 90 -14.59 -7.62 -2.15
C ASN A 90 -15.67 -6.91 -1.31
N GLN A 91 -15.81 -7.31 -0.04
CA GLN A 91 -16.72 -6.65 0.89
C GLN A 91 -16.33 -5.18 1.11
N LEU A 92 -15.06 -4.89 1.35
CA LEU A 92 -14.58 -3.53 1.59
C LEU A 92 -14.73 -2.64 0.35
N ARG A 93 -14.47 -3.16 -0.86
CA ARG A 93 -14.71 -2.41 -2.11
C ARG A 93 -16.17 -1.98 -2.23
N MET A 94 -17.11 -2.90 -1.98
CA MET A 94 -18.53 -2.59 -2.02
C MET A 94 -18.93 -1.61 -0.91
N ALA A 95 -18.42 -1.82 0.31
CA ALA A 95 -18.68 -0.93 1.44
C ALA A 95 -18.14 0.48 1.19
N GLN A 96 -16.97 0.61 0.57
CA GLN A 96 -16.36 1.89 0.20
C GLN A 96 -17.26 2.67 -0.76
N VAL A 97 -17.71 2.03 -1.84
CA VAL A 97 -18.62 2.66 -2.81
C VAL A 97 -19.92 3.12 -2.15
N GLN A 98 -20.48 2.30 -1.25
CA GLN A 98 -21.68 2.69 -0.49
C GLN A 98 -21.43 3.83 0.49
N ALA A 99 -20.28 3.84 1.16
CA ALA A 99 -19.92 4.88 2.12
C ALA A 99 -19.72 6.23 1.43
N GLU A 100 -19.08 6.25 0.26
CA GLU A 100 -18.87 7.47 -0.54
C GLU A 100 -20.18 8.07 -1.03
N GLN A 101 -21.16 7.23 -1.38
CA GLN A 101 -22.50 7.69 -1.75
C GLN A 101 -23.22 8.37 -0.58
N ARG A 102 -22.91 8.00 0.67
CA ARG A 102 -23.53 8.57 1.88
C ARG A 102 -22.79 9.78 2.43
N ALA A 103 -21.46 9.77 2.38
CA ALA A 103 -20.61 10.80 2.97
C ALA A 103 -20.69 12.14 2.23
N GLY A 104 -21.07 12.14 0.95
CA GLY A 104 -20.97 13.34 0.12
C GLY A 104 -19.52 13.81 -0.01
N SER A 105 -19.29 14.93 -0.70
CA SER A 105 -17.95 15.45 -0.98
C SER A 105 -17.32 16.21 0.20
N GLN A 106 -17.58 15.82 1.45
CA GLN A 106 -16.93 16.44 2.61
C GLN A 106 -15.56 15.81 2.84
N ALA A 107 -14.52 16.60 2.61
CA ALA A 107 -13.15 16.21 2.92
C ALA A 107 -12.93 16.19 4.44
N GLU A 108 -12.42 15.07 4.96
CA GLU A 108 -12.02 14.92 6.36
C GLU A 108 -10.55 15.30 6.57
N GLU A 109 -10.20 15.61 7.83
CA GLU A 109 -8.82 15.85 8.22
C GLU A 109 -7.93 14.62 7.95
N ASN A 110 -6.75 14.87 7.38
CA ASN A 110 -5.78 13.84 6.98
C ASN A 110 -6.28 12.86 5.91
N ASP A 111 -7.37 13.15 5.19
CA ASP A 111 -7.72 12.39 4.00
C ASP A 111 -6.84 12.79 2.81
N LEU A 112 -6.62 11.86 1.88
CA LEU A 112 -5.97 12.16 0.63
C LEU A 112 -6.73 13.28 -0.11
N PRO A 113 -6.01 14.24 -0.72
CA PRO A 113 -6.64 15.39 -1.38
C PRO A 113 -7.39 15.02 -2.67
N GLN A 114 -7.11 13.84 -3.22
CA GLN A 114 -7.77 13.32 -4.41
C GLN A 114 -7.92 11.80 -4.31
N ALA A 115 -9.02 11.28 -4.86
CA ALA A 115 -9.21 9.84 -5.02
C ALA A 115 -8.03 9.22 -5.79
N PRO A 116 -7.46 8.11 -5.30
CA PRO A 116 -6.43 7.38 -6.04
C PRO A 116 -6.99 6.89 -7.38
N ALA A 117 -6.13 6.90 -8.40
CA ALA A 117 -6.47 6.26 -9.67
C ALA A 117 -6.69 4.76 -9.43
N PRO A 118 -7.71 4.14 -10.03
CA PRO A 118 -7.92 2.71 -9.89
C PRO A 118 -6.69 1.96 -10.43
N PRO A 119 -6.30 0.83 -9.81
CA PRO A 119 -5.21 0.02 -10.30
C PRO A 119 -5.51 -0.40 -11.74
N ALA A 120 -4.51 -0.28 -12.63
CA ALA A 120 -4.66 -0.66 -14.03
C ALA A 120 -5.13 -2.12 -14.07
N ALA A 121 -6.36 -2.35 -14.54
CA ALA A 121 -6.85 -3.68 -14.81
C ALA A 121 -5.85 -4.31 -15.79
N GLY A 122 -5.13 -5.35 -15.35
CA GLY A 122 -4.09 -5.96 -16.14
C GLY A 122 -4.63 -6.31 -17.51
N THR A 123 -4.20 -5.57 -18.54
CA THR A 123 -4.33 -6.04 -19.91
C THR A 123 -3.55 -7.35 -19.97
N PRO A 124 -4.18 -8.50 -20.27
CA PRO A 124 -3.40 -9.67 -20.64
C PRO A 124 -2.52 -9.23 -21.81
N SER A 125 -1.21 -9.36 -21.65
CA SER A 125 -0.27 -9.19 -22.75
C SER A 125 -0.61 -10.28 -23.76
N ALA A 126 -1.50 -9.96 -24.69
CA ALA A 126 -1.75 -10.77 -25.87
C ALA A 126 -0.44 -10.72 -26.65
N GLY A 127 0.31 -11.83 -26.58
CA GLY A 127 1.52 -12.01 -27.35
C GLY A 127 1.24 -11.68 -28.81
N ALA A 128 1.81 -10.58 -29.28
CA ALA A 128 1.92 -10.31 -30.70
C ALA A 128 2.85 -11.37 -31.31
N PRO A 129 2.46 -12.06 -32.38
CA PRO A 129 3.37 -12.96 -33.07
C PRO A 129 4.47 -12.14 -33.77
N PRO A 130 5.69 -12.69 -33.96
CA PRO A 130 6.72 -12.00 -34.70
C PRO A 130 6.38 -12.08 -36.19
N ALA A 131 5.89 -10.97 -36.77
CA ALA A 131 5.86 -10.81 -38.21
C ALA A 131 7.27 -10.44 -38.69
N GLY A 132 8.05 -11.45 -39.07
CA GLY A 132 9.25 -11.26 -39.88
C GLY A 132 8.88 -10.92 -41.32
N GLY A 133 9.57 -9.95 -41.91
CA GLY A 133 9.71 -9.85 -43.37
C GLY A 133 9.45 -8.49 -44.01
N ALA A 134 10.45 -7.61 -43.92
CA ALA A 134 10.97 -6.70 -44.97
C ALA A 134 10.02 -5.83 -45.82
N ALA A 135 10.11 -4.50 -45.66
CA ALA A 135 10.61 -3.58 -46.70
C ALA A 135 10.76 -2.14 -46.14
N ALA A 136 11.69 -1.40 -46.71
CA ALA A 136 12.39 -0.25 -46.14
C ALA A 136 11.81 1.15 -46.44
N ALA A 137 12.37 2.13 -45.72
CA ALA A 137 12.37 3.60 -45.91
C ALA A 137 11.07 4.33 -45.52
N SER A 138 11.05 5.39 -44.70
CA SER A 138 12.03 6.47 -44.48
C SER A 138 11.85 7.11 -43.08
N THR A 139 12.94 7.61 -42.51
CA THR A 139 13.02 8.46 -41.30
C THR A 139 12.47 9.88 -41.57
N PRO A 140 12.09 10.65 -40.52
CA PRO A 140 13.09 11.52 -39.89
C PRO A 140 13.08 11.49 -38.34
N SER A 141 14.28 11.75 -37.82
CA SER A 141 14.72 11.72 -36.44
C SER A 141 14.04 12.75 -35.53
N ALA A 142 13.71 12.33 -34.30
CA ALA A 142 13.56 13.20 -33.14
C ALA A 142 14.41 12.66 -31.98
N PRO A 143 15.07 13.52 -31.19
CA PRO A 143 16.20 13.14 -30.34
C PRO A 143 15.78 12.30 -29.12
N GLN A 144 16.48 11.18 -29.01
CA GLN A 144 16.47 10.21 -27.92
C GLN A 144 16.97 10.86 -26.62
N GLN A 145 16.07 11.15 -25.69
CA GLN A 145 16.45 11.51 -24.33
C GLN A 145 16.98 10.28 -23.58
N PRO A 146 18.17 10.37 -22.96
CA PRO A 146 18.72 9.26 -22.19
C PRO A 146 17.93 9.06 -20.89
N SER A 147 17.48 7.82 -20.68
CA SER A 147 16.92 7.35 -19.42
C SER A 147 17.92 7.56 -18.27
N PRO A 148 17.59 8.35 -17.22
CA PRO A 148 18.40 8.33 -16.01
C PRO A 148 18.17 6.99 -15.30
N ALA A 149 19.23 6.18 -15.32
CA ALA A 149 19.35 4.91 -14.64
C ALA A 149 18.78 4.91 -13.22
N SER A 150 18.15 3.79 -12.89
CA SER A 150 17.77 3.36 -11.55
C SER A 150 18.79 3.76 -10.49
N LYS A 151 18.49 4.82 -9.74
CA LYS A 151 19.13 5.09 -8.46
C LYS A 151 18.45 4.22 -7.42
N LEU A 152 18.86 2.96 -7.37
CA LEU A 152 18.67 2.12 -6.18
C LEU A 152 19.35 2.85 -5.02
N TRP A 153 18.57 3.34 -4.09
CA TRP A 153 19.07 3.92 -2.85
C TRP A 153 19.75 2.81 -2.04
N VAL A 154 21.05 2.96 -1.78
CA VAL A 154 21.81 2.09 -0.88
C VAL A 154 22.12 2.92 0.37
N PRO A 155 21.60 2.55 1.55
CA PRO A 155 21.96 3.24 2.78
C PRO A 155 23.46 3.05 3.11
N GLY A 156 24.16 4.15 3.45
CA GLY A 156 25.50 4.09 4.05
C GLY A 156 26.69 4.48 3.17
N ARG A 157 26.55 5.42 2.23
CA ARG A 157 27.72 6.13 1.68
C ARG A 157 27.73 7.59 2.19
N PRO A 158 28.91 8.13 2.58
CA PRO A 158 29.04 9.46 3.16
C PRO A 158 28.71 10.57 2.17
#